data_AF-A0A7D7AX13-F1
#
_entry.id   AF-A0A7D7AX13-F1
#
_cell.length_a   1.000
_cell.length_b   1.000
_cell.length_c   1.000
_cell.angle_alpha   90.00
_cell.angle_beta   90.00
_cell.angle_gamma   90.00
#
_symmetry.space_group_name_H-M   'P 1'
#
loop_
_entity.id
_entity.type
_entity.pdbx_description
1 polymer ?
#
loop_
_entity_poly.entity_id
_entity_poly.type
_entity_poly.pdbx_seq_one_letter_code
_entity_poly.pdbx_strand_id
1 'polypeptide(L)'
;VCKDAGVPPMLVKDENDNLVPLVDLQGKFTKEMGEFAGMYVKNEYYADDEAPERSVDVEIAIKLKEENKAFKVEKYVHSYPHCWRTDKPILYYPLDSWFIKVTEVKDRMHSLNEEINWKPESTGTGRFGNWLKNANDWNLSRSRFWGIPLPVWRTEDGKETKIVGSVAELKEEMALAVKAGVMTEDIFADFVSGDMSDENYDTIDLHKNVVDKITLISASGEPMQRESDLI
;
A
#
# COMPACT_ATOMS: atom_id res chain seq x y z
N VAL A 1 -18.90 -7.84 -4.10
CA VAL A 1 -19.17 -8.67 -5.30
C VAL A 1 -18.89 -10.15 -5.05
N CYS A 2 -17.64 -10.60 -4.92
CA CYS A 2 -17.34 -12.04 -4.75
C CYS A 2 -17.95 -12.64 -3.46
N LYS A 3 -17.81 -11.92 -2.34
CA LYS A 3 -18.43 -12.28 -1.05
C LYS A 3 -19.96 -12.32 -1.15
N ASP A 4 -20.56 -11.30 -1.80
CA ASP A 4 -22.02 -11.22 -1.99
C ASP A 4 -22.55 -12.34 -2.89
N ALA A 5 -21.70 -12.86 -3.80
CA ALA A 5 -21.98 -14.01 -4.65
C ALA A 5 -21.66 -15.37 -3.98
N GLY A 6 -21.26 -15.39 -2.70
CA GLY A 6 -20.93 -16.62 -1.97
C GLY A 6 -19.64 -17.30 -2.46
N VAL A 7 -18.80 -16.61 -3.23
CA VAL A 7 -17.52 -17.15 -3.70
C VAL A 7 -16.49 -17.01 -2.58
N PRO A 8 -15.94 -18.13 -2.05
CA PRO A 8 -14.96 -18.06 -0.98
C PRO A 8 -13.65 -17.45 -1.46
N PRO A 9 -12.86 -16.83 -0.56
CA PRO A 9 -11.52 -16.40 -0.92
C PRO A 9 -10.65 -17.62 -1.21
N MET A 10 -9.79 -17.53 -2.22
CA MET A 10 -8.81 -18.58 -2.49
C MET A 10 -7.61 -18.39 -1.56
N LEU A 11 -7.64 -19.11 -0.44
CA LEU A 11 -6.59 -19.12 0.58
C LEU A 11 -6.12 -20.56 0.82
N VAL A 12 -4.87 -20.70 1.25
CA VAL A 12 -4.24 -21.96 1.64
C VAL A 12 -3.82 -21.90 3.10
N LYS A 13 -3.68 -23.06 3.73
CA LYS A 13 -3.23 -23.15 5.13
C LYS A 13 -1.70 -23.19 5.19
N ASP A 14 -1.10 -22.31 5.98
CA ASP A 14 0.33 -22.37 6.30
C ASP A 14 0.64 -23.49 7.32
N GLU A 15 1.91 -23.62 7.71
CA GLU A 15 2.40 -24.60 8.71
C GLU A 15 1.77 -24.44 10.10
N ASN A 16 1.13 -23.31 10.37
CA ASN A 16 0.46 -22.97 11.64
C ASN A 16 -1.08 -22.98 11.50
N ASP A 17 -1.63 -23.58 10.44
CA ASP A 17 -3.07 -23.64 10.13
C ASP A 17 -3.73 -22.28 9.85
N ASN A 18 -2.95 -21.21 9.60
CA ASN A 18 -3.48 -19.90 9.24
C ASN A 18 -3.84 -19.85 7.75
N LEU A 19 -4.95 -19.20 7.42
CA LEU A 19 -5.34 -18.98 6.02
C LEU A 19 -4.54 -17.82 5.42
N VAL A 20 -3.72 -18.11 4.41
CA VAL A 20 -2.84 -17.15 3.73
C VAL A 20 -3.14 -17.07 2.23
N PRO A 21 -2.81 -15.94 1.55
CA PRO A 21 -2.91 -15.83 0.10
C PRO A 21 -2.08 -16.88 -0.62
N LEU A 22 -2.51 -17.26 -1.84
CA LEU A 22 -1.78 -18.25 -2.67
C LEU A 22 -0.43 -17.73 -3.19
N VAL A 23 -0.22 -16.41 -3.15
CA VAL A 23 0.85 -15.69 -3.83
C VAL A 23 1.55 -14.81 -2.80
N ASP A 24 2.86 -14.67 -2.90
CA ASP A 24 3.64 -13.75 -2.08
C ASP A 24 3.59 -12.30 -2.61
N LEU A 25 4.27 -11.38 -1.90
CA LEU A 25 4.34 -9.96 -2.27
C LEU A 25 5.16 -9.70 -3.55
N GLN A 26 5.86 -10.70 -4.09
CA GLN A 26 6.59 -10.61 -5.35
C GLN A 26 5.76 -11.09 -6.55
N GLY A 27 4.58 -11.69 -6.31
CA GLY A 27 3.76 -12.27 -7.37
C GLY A 27 4.12 -13.73 -7.69
N LYS A 28 4.79 -14.44 -6.76
CA LYS A 28 5.09 -15.88 -6.88
C LYS A 28 4.17 -16.71 -6.02
N PHE A 29 3.82 -17.91 -6.46
CA PHE A 29 3.05 -18.84 -5.63
C PHE A 29 3.83 -19.24 -4.37
N THR A 30 3.14 -19.33 -3.24
CA THR A 30 3.75 -19.69 -1.96
C THR A 30 4.11 -21.19 -1.89
N LYS A 31 4.84 -21.60 -0.85
CA LYS A 31 5.28 -23.00 -0.67
C LYS A 31 4.12 -24.00 -0.56
N GLU A 32 2.97 -23.53 -0.08
CA GLU A 32 1.74 -24.30 0.09
C GLU A 32 1.12 -24.71 -1.26
N MET A 33 1.54 -24.09 -2.38
CA MET A 33 1.05 -24.39 -3.73
C MET A 33 1.75 -25.58 -4.41
N GLY A 34 2.58 -26.32 -3.66
CA GLY A 34 3.14 -27.60 -4.11
C GLY A 34 4.01 -27.46 -5.36
N GLU A 35 3.64 -28.13 -6.45
CA GLU A 35 4.42 -28.15 -7.70
C GLU A 35 4.54 -26.78 -8.38
N PHE A 36 3.62 -25.84 -8.07
CA PHE A 36 3.66 -24.49 -8.61
C PHE A 36 4.39 -23.49 -7.72
N ALA A 37 4.84 -23.91 -6.53
CA ALA A 37 5.53 -23.05 -5.58
C ALA A 37 6.75 -22.35 -6.20
N GLY A 38 6.88 -21.05 -5.95
CA GLY A 38 7.98 -20.21 -6.46
C GLY A 38 7.81 -19.73 -7.91
N MET A 39 6.84 -20.25 -8.67
CA MET A 39 6.56 -19.76 -10.02
C MET A 39 5.83 -18.41 -9.97
N TYR A 40 6.18 -17.46 -10.83
CA TYR A 40 5.38 -16.25 -10.99
C TYR A 40 4.00 -16.57 -11.58
N VAL A 41 2.97 -15.87 -11.10
CA VAL A 41 1.59 -16.03 -11.59
C VAL A 41 1.40 -15.57 -13.04
N LYS A 42 2.32 -14.74 -13.54
CA LYS A 42 2.33 -14.18 -14.89
C LYS A 42 3.75 -14.19 -15.45
N ASN A 43 3.90 -14.52 -16.73
CA ASN A 43 5.21 -14.60 -17.36
C ASN A 43 5.90 -13.23 -17.45
N GLU A 44 5.10 -12.17 -17.53
CA GLU A 44 5.52 -10.77 -17.56
C GLU A 44 6.27 -10.32 -16.29
N TYR A 45 6.34 -11.15 -15.26
CA TYR A 45 7.10 -10.88 -14.04
C TYR A 45 8.53 -11.42 -14.07
N TYR A 46 8.83 -12.39 -14.93
CA TYR A 46 10.20 -12.87 -15.14
C TYR A 46 11.04 -11.82 -15.89
N ALA A 47 12.36 -11.96 -15.81
CA ALA A 47 13.25 -11.31 -16.77
C ALA A 47 13.06 -11.94 -18.17
N ASP A 48 13.40 -11.20 -19.22
CA ASP A 48 13.17 -11.61 -20.61
C ASP A 48 13.82 -12.96 -20.97
N ASP A 49 14.93 -13.31 -20.31
CA ASP A 49 15.70 -14.55 -20.50
C ASP A 49 15.38 -15.67 -19.49
N GLU A 50 14.54 -15.40 -18.49
CA GLU A 50 14.16 -16.35 -17.43
C GLU A 50 12.73 -16.88 -17.59
N ALA A 51 11.93 -16.27 -18.48
CA ALA A 51 10.54 -16.64 -18.64
C ALA A 51 10.39 -18.08 -19.17
N PRO A 52 9.58 -18.92 -18.52
CA PRO A 52 9.33 -20.28 -19.00
C PRO A 52 8.54 -20.26 -20.31
N GLU A 53 8.76 -21.26 -21.18
CA GLU A 53 8.06 -21.40 -22.47
C GLU A 53 6.53 -21.40 -22.29
N ARG A 54 6.05 -22.03 -21.21
CA ARG A 54 4.64 -22.08 -20.82
C ARG A 54 4.43 -21.32 -19.53
N SER A 55 3.40 -20.48 -19.50
CA SER A 55 2.99 -19.83 -18.26
C SER A 55 2.34 -20.82 -17.30
N VAL A 56 2.35 -20.47 -16.01
CA VAL A 56 1.71 -21.29 -14.98
C VAL A 56 0.20 -21.47 -15.22
N ASP A 57 -0.47 -20.48 -15.84
CA ASP A 57 -1.87 -20.61 -16.27
C ASP A 57 -2.06 -21.78 -17.26
N VAL A 58 -1.10 -21.95 -18.19
CA VAL A 58 -1.11 -23.04 -19.19
C VAL A 58 -0.83 -24.37 -18.51
N GLU A 59 0.15 -24.43 -17.60
CA GLU A 59 0.48 -25.64 -16.84
C GLU A 59 -0.72 -26.11 -15.99
N ILE A 60 -1.37 -25.19 -15.28
CA ILE A 60 -2.60 -25.48 -14.51
C ILE A 60 -3.70 -26.02 -15.44
N ALA A 61 -3.89 -25.41 -16.61
CA ALA A 61 -4.91 -25.86 -17.56
C ALA A 61 -4.61 -27.26 -18.14
N ILE A 62 -3.34 -27.57 -18.41
CA ILE A 62 -2.90 -28.90 -18.85
C ILE A 62 -3.18 -29.93 -17.76
N LYS A 63 -2.71 -29.67 -16.53
CA LYS A 63 -2.93 -30.56 -15.38
C LYS A 63 -4.42 -30.85 -15.16
N LEU A 64 -5.26 -29.82 -15.14
CA LEU A 64 -6.71 -29.99 -14.96
C LEU A 64 -7.35 -30.80 -16.10
N LYS A 65 -6.82 -30.71 -17.32
CA LYS A 65 -7.30 -31.51 -18.46
C LYS A 65 -6.86 -32.96 -18.36
N GLU A 66 -5.61 -33.23 -17.99
CA GLU A 66 -5.07 -34.58 -17.76
C GLU A 66 -5.78 -35.29 -16.61
N GLU A 67 -6.15 -34.55 -15.55
CA GLU A 67 -6.94 -35.05 -14.42
C GLU A 67 -8.44 -35.16 -14.71
N ASN A 68 -8.90 -34.85 -15.94
CA ASN A 68 -10.31 -34.83 -16.34
C ASN A 68 -11.20 -33.92 -15.46
N LYS A 69 -10.62 -32.83 -14.94
CA LYS A 69 -11.30 -31.79 -14.14
C LYS A 69 -11.67 -30.54 -14.95
N ALA A 70 -11.04 -30.34 -16.11
CA ALA A 70 -11.36 -29.23 -17.02
C ALA A 70 -12.37 -29.63 -18.09
N PHE A 71 -13.58 -29.05 -18.03
CA PHE A 71 -14.59 -29.23 -19.08
C PHE A 71 -14.25 -28.48 -20.38
N LYS A 72 -13.74 -27.25 -20.26
CA LYS A 72 -13.42 -26.36 -21.38
C LYS A 72 -12.21 -25.50 -21.03
N VAL A 73 -11.26 -25.41 -21.97
CA VAL A 73 -10.09 -24.53 -21.87
C VAL A 73 -10.00 -23.71 -23.16
N GLU A 74 -10.12 -22.40 -23.05
CA GLU A 74 -10.07 -21.46 -24.18
C GLU A 74 -9.33 -20.18 -23.80
N LYS A 75 -8.80 -19.48 -24.80
CA LYS A 75 -8.21 -18.15 -24.62
C LYS A 75 -9.30 -17.09 -24.57
N TYR A 76 -9.17 -16.14 -23.66
CA TYR A 76 -10.09 -15.01 -23.52
C TYR A 76 -9.36 -13.70 -23.77
N VAL A 77 -9.88 -12.88 -24.71
CA VAL A 77 -9.32 -11.58 -25.06
C VAL A 77 -10.20 -10.50 -24.45
N HIS A 78 -9.63 -9.71 -23.55
CA HIS A 78 -10.34 -8.65 -22.84
C HIS A 78 -9.39 -7.56 -22.37
N SER A 79 -9.94 -6.44 -21.90
CA SER A 79 -9.16 -5.39 -21.24
C SER A 79 -8.77 -5.84 -19.83
N TYR A 80 -7.48 -5.76 -19.50
CA TYR A 80 -6.94 -6.09 -18.19
C TYR A 80 -6.11 -4.92 -17.62
N PRO A 81 -6.17 -4.62 -16.33
CA PRO A 81 -5.41 -3.52 -15.73
C PRO A 81 -3.91 -3.84 -15.69
N HIS A 82 -3.11 -2.85 -16.11
CA HIS A 82 -1.65 -2.92 -16.08
C HIS A 82 -1.07 -1.75 -15.29
N CYS A 83 0.12 -1.94 -14.73
CA CYS A 83 0.85 -0.90 -14.02
C CYS A 83 1.27 0.19 -15.00
N TRP A 84 0.76 1.41 -14.82
CA TRP A 84 1.06 2.56 -15.69
C TRP A 84 2.54 2.97 -15.79
N ARG A 85 3.43 2.40 -14.95
CA ARG A 85 4.89 2.66 -14.99
C ARG A 85 5.71 1.53 -15.63
N THR A 86 5.23 0.29 -15.54
CA THR A 86 6.02 -0.90 -15.92
C THR A 86 5.31 -1.77 -16.94
N ASP A 87 4.06 -1.44 -17.27
CA ASP A 87 3.16 -2.22 -18.12
C ASP A 87 2.94 -3.67 -17.69
N LYS A 88 3.38 -4.04 -16.48
CA LYS A 88 3.14 -5.35 -15.89
C LYS A 88 1.68 -5.53 -15.48
N PRO A 89 1.07 -6.71 -15.65
CA PRO A 89 -0.32 -6.97 -15.25
C PRO A 89 -0.49 -6.80 -13.74
N ILE A 90 -1.59 -6.20 -13.29
CA ILE A 90 -1.88 -5.98 -11.87
C ILE A 90 -2.73 -7.11 -11.31
N LEU A 91 -2.45 -7.52 -10.06
CA LEU A 91 -3.26 -8.46 -9.30
C LEU A 91 -4.06 -7.74 -8.23
N TYR A 92 -5.30 -8.18 -8.00
CA TYR A 92 -6.03 -7.84 -6.79
C TYR A 92 -5.48 -8.67 -5.64
N TYR A 93 -4.88 -8.01 -4.66
CA TYR A 93 -4.19 -8.67 -3.54
C TYR A 93 -4.56 -7.98 -2.22
N PRO A 94 -4.87 -8.73 -1.15
CA PRO A 94 -5.15 -8.14 0.16
C PRO A 94 -3.84 -7.62 0.78
N LEU A 95 -3.77 -6.31 1.00
CA LEU A 95 -2.65 -5.64 1.66
C LEU A 95 -3.16 -4.78 2.81
N ASP A 96 -2.40 -4.73 3.89
CA ASP A 96 -2.55 -3.70 4.89
C ASP A 96 -2.15 -2.36 4.28
N SER A 97 -3.03 -1.37 4.41
CA SER A 97 -2.82 -0.07 3.78
C SER A 97 -3.66 1.01 4.46
N TRP A 98 -3.17 2.25 4.39
CA TRP A 98 -3.89 3.41 4.90
C TRP A 98 -4.81 4.00 3.84
N PHE A 99 -6.05 4.27 4.23
CA PHE A 99 -7.07 4.83 3.35
C PHE A 99 -7.56 6.17 3.88
N ILE A 100 -7.78 7.12 2.97
CA ILE A 100 -8.59 8.30 3.25
C ILE A 100 -10.04 7.95 2.93
N LYS A 101 -10.93 8.18 3.90
CA LYS A 101 -12.37 7.90 3.79
C LYS A 101 -13.10 8.92 2.91
N VAL A 102 -12.78 8.90 1.62
CA VAL A 102 -13.30 9.80 0.59
C VAL A 102 -14.81 9.66 0.42
N THR A 103 -15.35 8.47 0.67
CA THR A 103 -16.79 8.17 0.57
C THR A 103 -17.65 9.09 1.44
N GLU A 104 -17.14 9.58 2.57
CA GLU A 104 -17.87 10.47 3.48
C GLU A 104 -18.02 11.91 2.96
N VAL A 105 -17.09 12.36 2.12
CA VAL A 105 -17.07 13.72 1.57
C VAL A 105 -17.42 13.77 0.07
N LYS A 106 -17.76 12.62 -0.51
CA LYS A 106 -18.00 12.44 -1.95
C LYS A 106 -19.04 13.40 -2.52
N ASP A 107 -20.17 13.56 -1.84
CA ASP A 107 -21.26 14.41 -2.31
C ASP A 107 -20.86 15.89 -2.27
N ARG A 108 -20.11 16.31 -1.24
CA ARG A 108 -19.55 17.67 -1.15
C ARG A 108 -18.49 17.92 -2.23
N MET A 109 -17.64 16.95 -2.54
CA MET A 109 -16.69 17.08 -3.64
C MET A 109 -17.41 17.24 -4.97
N HIS A 110 -18.51 16.51 -5.17
CA HIS A 110 -19.32 16.63 -6.37
C HIS A 110 -19.99 18.00 -6.48
N SER A 111 -20.58 18.52 -5.40
CA SER A 111 -21.20 19.86 -5.42
C SER A 111 -20.18 20.95 -5.72
N LEU A 112 -19.00 20.90 -5.09
CA LEU A 112 -17.92 21.85 -5.34
C LEU A 112 -17.39 21.76 -6.78
N ASN A 113 -17.41 20.57 -7.38
CA ASN A 113 -17.01 20.40 -8.78
C ASN A 113 -17.94 21.13 -9.76
N GLU A 114 -19.22 21.32 -9.42
CA GLU A 114 -20.18 22.07 -10.25
C GLU A 114 -19.88 23.58 -10.27
N GLU A 115 -19.21 24.11 -9.24
CA GLU A 115 -18.80 25.51 -9.14
C GLU A 115 -17.53 25.82 -9.98
N ILE A 116 -16.79 24.79 -10.40
CA ILE A 116 -15.55 24.95 -11.17
C ILE A 116 -15.88 25.27 -12.64
N ASN A 117 -15.27 26.33 -13.18
CA ASN A 117 -15.37 26.67 -14.60
C ASN A 117 -14.45 25.78 -15.47
N TRP A 118 -14.91 24.57 -15.77
CA TRP A 118 -14.18 23.60 -16.59
C TRP A 118 -14.06 24.03 -18.06
N LYS A 119 -12.88 23.79 -18.66
CA LYS A 119 -12.63 23.98 -20.09
C LYS A 119 -11.97 22.71 -20.67
N PRO A 120 -12.71 21.86 -21.42
CA PRO A 120 -14.13 21.97 -21.77
C PRO A 120 -15.06 21.57 -20.62
N GLU A 121 -16.28 22.12 -20.62
CA GLU A 121 -17.32 21.88 -19.59
C GLU A 121 -17.65 20.39 -19.42
N SER A 122 -17.64 19.63 -20.53
CA SER A 122 -17.87 18.19 -20.54
C SER A 122 -16.88 17.38 -19.69
N THR A 123 -15.73 17.95 -19.33
CA THR A 123 -14.79 17.32 -18.39
C THR A 123 -15.36 17.28 -16.98
N GLY A 124 -15.91 18.41 -16.52
CA GLY A 124 -16.46 18.58 -15.18
C GLY A 124 -17.78 17.85 -14.98
N THR A 125 -18.71 18.01 -15.92
CA THR A 125 -20.04 17.36 -15.85
C THR A 125 -19.99 15.89 -16.26
N GLY A 126 -19.07 15.53 -17.16
CA GLY A 126 -18.89 14.17 -17.67
C GLY A 126 -17.84 13.38 -16.89
N ARG A 127 -16.61 13.31 -17.42
CA ARG A 127 -15.57 12.36 -16.98
C ARG A 127 -15.25 12.48 -15.49
N PHE A 128 -14.97 13.69 -15.00
CA PHE A 128 -14.57 13.92 -13.62
C PHE A 128 -15.77 13.87 -12.66
N GLY A 129 -16.91 14.48 -13.03
CA GLY A 129 -18.14 14.41 -12.25
C GLY A 129 -18.66 12.98 -12.05
N ASN A 130 -18.67 12.15 -13.10
CA ASN A 130 -19.09 10.74 -13.00
C ASN A 130 -18.08 9.90 -12.20
N TRP A 131 -16.79 10.23 -12.27
CA TRP A 131 -15.77 9.60 -11.43
C TRP A 131 -15.99 9.92 -9.95
N LEU A 132 -16.24 11.19 -9.60
CA LEU A 132 -16.54 11.62 -8.24
C LEU A 132 -17.76 10.90 -7.67
N LYS A 133 -18.85 10.74 -8.44
CA LYS A 133 -20.07 10.02 -7.97
C LYS A 133 -19.79 8.56 -7.56
N ASN A 134 -18.79 7.93 -8.17
CA ASN A 134 -18.40 6.55 -7.92
C ASN A 134 -17.06 6.43 -7.18
N ALA A 135 -16.58 7.52 -6.56
CA ALA A 135 -15.33 7.52 -5.84
C ALA A 135 -15.39 6.52 -4.66
N ASN A 136 -14.37 5.66 -4.61
CA ASN A 136 -14.11 4.78 -3.47
C ASN A 136 -13.11 5.46 -2.53
N ASP A 137 -12.91 4.87 -1.35
CA ASP A 137 -11.88 5.34 -0.43
C ASP A 137 -10.49 5.29 -1.07
N TRP A 138 -9.70 6.33 -0.83
CA TRP A 138 -8.44 6.50 -1.50
C TRP A 138 -7.35 5.79 -0.71
N ASN A 139 -6.81 4.71 -1.28
CA ASN A 139 -5.59 4.09 -0.80
C ASN A 139 -4.42 5.10 -0.89
N LEU A 140 -3.98 5.57 0.27
CA LEU A 140 -2.90 6.54 0.43
C LEU A 140 -1.54 5.86 0.53
N SER A 141 -1.42 4.79 1.32
CA SER A 141 -0.10 4.26 1.67
C SER A 141 0.58 3.50 0.54
N ARG A 142 1.91 3.63 0.46
CA ARG A 142 2.76 3.01 -0.54
C ARG A 142 3.99 2.43 0.13
N SER A 143 4.21 1.14 -0.04
CA SER A 143 5.44 0.47 0.38
C SER A 143 6.56 0.75 -0.63
N ARG A 144 7.21 1.91 -0.45
CA ARG A 144 8.28 2.46 -1.31
C ARG A 144 9.38 3.08 -0.45
N PHE A 145 10.48 3.46 -1.12
CA PHE A 145 11.66 4.03 -0.46
C PHE A 145 11.75 5.56 -0.58
N TRP A 146 11.22 6.14 -1.67
CA TRP A 146 11.28 7.58 -1.95
C TRP A 146 9.87 8.18 -2.08
N GLY A 147 9.58 9.18 -1.25
CA GLY A 147 8.26 9.76 -1.07
C GLY A 147 8.15 10.42 0.31
N ILE A 148 6.96 10.97 0.62
CA ILE A 148 6.72 11.63 1.90
C ILE A 148 6.39 10.56 2.94
N PRO A 149 7.16 10.43 4.04
CA PRO A 149 6.84 9.47 5.08
C PRO A 149 5.48 9.71 5.73
N LEU A 150 4.72 8.64 5.93
CA LEU A 150 3.49 8.71 6.69
C LEU A 150 3.84 9.06 8.16
N PRO A 151 3.30 10.15 8.73
CA PRO A 151 3.71 10.64 10.05
C PRO A 151 2.93 9.95 11.17
N VAL A 152 2.90 8.62 11.15
CA VAL A 152 2.16 7.78 12.08
C VAL A 152 3.14 6.89 12.84
N TRP A 153 3.13 6.98 14.17
CA TRP A 153 3.89 6.12 15.07
C TRP A 153 2.94 5.18 15.80
N ARG A 154 3.33 3.91 15.96
CA ARG A 154 2.55 2.88 16.65
C ARG A 154 3.41 2.01 17.54
N THR A 155 2.81 1.50 18.62
CA THR A 155 3.38 0.44 19.42
C THR A 155 3.48 -0.85 18.61
N GLU A 156 4.36 -1.78 19.01
CA GLU A 156 4.54 -3.07 18.33
C GLU A 156 3.24 -3.89 18.26
N ASP A 157 2.41 -3.80 19.30
CA ASP A 157 1.10 -4.46 19.34
C ASP A 157 -0.02 -3.69 18.59
N GLY A 158 0.30 -2.50 18.08
CA GLY A 158 -0.60 -1.65 17.32
C GLY A 158 -1.76 -1.02 18.11
N LYS A 159 -1.79 -1.15 19.44
CA LYS A 159 -2.91 -0.64 20.27
C LYS A 159 -2.89 0.87 20.44
N GLU A 160 -1.71 1.47 20.47
CA GLU A 160 -1.54 2.92 20.57
C GLU A 160 -1.00 3.47 19.26
N THR A 161 -1.58 4.59 18.83
CA THR A 161 -1.24 5.27 17.57
C THR A 161 -1.11 6.76 17.85
N LYS A 162 -0.05 7.37 17.34
CA LYS A 162 0.22 8.81 17.41
C LYS A 162 0.43 9.34 16.00
N ILE A 163 -0.19 10.46 15.67
CA ILE A 163 -0.08 11.11 14.37
C ILE A 163 0.58 12.47 14.61
N VAL A 164 1.75 12.68 14.01
CA VAL A 164 2.54 13.90 14.21
C VAL A 164 2.23 14.88 13.07
N GLY A 165 1.67 16.04 13.40
CA GLY A 165 1.22 17.05 12.44
C GLY A 165 2.27 18.09 12.07
N SER A 166 3.37 18.19 12.80
CA SER A 166 4.42 19.20 12.55
C SER A 166 5.79 18.79 13.07
N VAL A 167 6.85 19.44 12.57
CA VAL A 167 8.22 19.26 13.09
C VAL A 167 8.32 19.71 14.55
N ALA A 168 7.59 20.77 14.95
CA ALA A 168 7.59 21.23 16.33
C ALA A 168 7.03 20.15 17.28
N GLU A 169 5.90 19.55 16.92
CA GLU A 169 5.31 18.42 17.65
C GLU A 169 6.26 17.21 17.67
N LEU A 170 6.93 16.91 16.55
CA LEU A 170 7.92 15.84 16.49
C LEU A 170 9.07 16.05 17.49
N LYS A 171 9.58 17.29 17.61
CA LYS A 171 10.63 17.63 18.57
C LYS A 171 10.18 17.49 20.02
N GLU A 172 8.97 17.92 20.34
CA GLU A 172 8.39 17.74 21.68
C GLU A 172 8.29 16.25 22.05
N GLU A 173 7.84 15.43 21.11
CA GLU A 173 7.71 13.98 21.28
C GLU A 173 9.06 13.26 21.40
N MET A 174 10.06 13.67 20.60
CA MET A 174 11.43 13.17 20.74
C MET A 174 12.04 13.54 22.10
N ALA A 175 11.79 14.75 22.61
CA ALA A 175 12.26 15.15 23.94
C ALA A 175 11.64 14.30 25.06
N LEU A 176 10.35 13.92 24.94
CA LEU A 176 9.71 12.97 25.86
C LEU A 176 10.35 11.58 25.77
N ALA A 177 10.63 11.09 24.54
CA ALA A 177 11.26 9.79 24.33
C ALA A 177 12.70 9.74 24.89
N VAL A 178 13.48 10.83 24.74
CA VAL A 178 14.81 10.97 25.34
C VAL A 178 14.74 10.97 26.87
N LYS A 179 13.80 11.73 27.45
CA LYS A 179 13.58 11.75 28.90
C LYS A 179 13.17 10.37 29.45
N ALA A 180 12.41 9.60 28.67
CA ALA A 180 12.00 8.23 29.00
C ALA A 180 13.13 7.19 28.78
N GLY A 181 14.23 7.56 28.12
CA GLY A 181 15.35 6.67 27.82
C GLY A 181 15.12 5.72 26.64
N VAL A 182 14.08 5.94 25.84
CA VAL A 182 13.79 5.14 24.63
C VAL A 182 14.59 5.65 23.42
N MET A 183 14.97 6.92 23.45
CA MET A 183 15.81 7.55 22.43
C MET A 183 17.05 8.17 23.08
N THR A 184 18.17 8.20 22.37
CA THR A 184 19.45 8.69 22.93
C THR A 184 19.55 10.21 22.90
N GLU A 185 19.14 10.84 21.80
CA GLU A 185 19.24 12.28 21.56
C GLU A 185 18.24 12.71 20.51
N ASP A 186 17.82 13.99 20.53
CA ASP A 186 17.02 14.61 19.48
C ASP A 186 17.85 14.77 18.20
N ILE A 187 17.51 14.01 17.15
CA ILE A 187 18.24 14.04 15.87
C ILE A 187 18.02 15.33 15.08
N PHE A 188 17.09 16.17 15.48
CA PHE A 188 16.80 17.48 14.88
C PHE A 188 17.10 18.62 15.87
N ALA A 189 18.04 18.42 16.80
CA ALA A 189 18.39 19.42 17.82
C ALA A 189 18.69 20.82 17.23
N ASP A 190 19.40 20.87 16.10
CA ASP A 190 19.82 22.12 15.44
C ASP A 190 18.67 22.86 14.73
N PHE A 191 17.57 22.18 14.42
CA PHE A 191 16.41 22.81 13.76
C PHE A 191 15.64 23.73 14.73
N VAL A 192 15.38 24.96 14.32
CA VAL A 192 14.63 25.95 15.11
C VAL A 192 13.20 26.09 14.57
N SER A 193 12.22 25.72 15.39
CA SER A 193 10.79 25.86 15.04
C SER A 193 10.41 27.33 14.81
N GLY A 194 9.79 27.62 13.66
CA GLY A 194 9.32 28.96 13.30
C GLY A 194 10.34 29.81 12.54
N ASP A 195 11.60 29.38 12.46
CA ASP A 195 12.57 29.93 11.54
C ASP A 195 12.37 29.30 10.14
N MET A 196 12.12 30.15 9.15
CA MET A 196 11.83 29.74 7.77
C MET A 196 13.00 30.00 6.82
N SER A 197 14.20 30.26 7.35
CA SER A 197 15.42 30.41 6.56
C SER A 197 15.87 29.09 5.92
N ASP A 198 16.48 29.16 4.75
CA ASP A 198 17.00 27.99 4.05
C ASP A 198 18.07 27.27 4.89
N GLU A 199 18.91 28.03 5.60
CA GLU A 199 19.93 27.49 6.48
C GLU A 199 19.35 26.61 7.60
N ASN A 200 18.17 26.96 8.12
CA ASN A 200 17.47 26.16 9.12
C ASN A 200 16.82 24.90 8.50
N TYR A 201 16.30 25.00 7.27
CA TYR A 201 15.74 23.83 6.58
C TYR A 201 16.81 22.81 6.17
N ASP A 202 18.04 23.26 5.91
CA ASP A 202 19.17 22.39 5.59
C ASP A 202 19.64 21.54 6.79
N THR A 203 19.24 21.87 8.03
CA THR A 203 19.59 21.10 9.23
C THR A 203 18.65 19.92 9.50
N ILE A 204 17.61 19.72 8.69
CA ILE A 204 16.60 18.67 8.93
C ILE A 204 16.36 17.82 7.67
N ASP A 205 16.27 16.51 7.87
CA ASP A 205 15.90 15.56 6.82
C ASP A 205 14.70 14.72 7.28
N LEU A 206 13.56 14.94 6.60
CA LEU A 206 12.31 14.24 6.87
C LEU A 206 12.10 13.02 5.95
N HIS A 207 13.13 12.56 5.22
CA HIS A 207 13.03 11.37 4.39
C HIS A 207 13.09 10.08 5.22
N LYS A 208 12.54 9.02 4.64
CA LYS A 208 12.34 7.70 5.25
C LYS A 208 13.57 7.18 6.02
N ASN A 209 14.75 7.24 5.41
CA ASN A 209 16.01 6.75 5.99
C ASN A 209 16.44 7.46 7.28
N VAL A 210 15.92 8.66 7.54
CA VAL A 210 16.18 9.42 8.76
C VAL A 210 15.05 9.23 9.75
N VAL A 211 13.80 9.49 9.34
CA VAL A 211 12.64 9.45 10.26
C VAL A 211 12.32 8.05 10.77
N ASP A 212 12.69 6.98 10.05
CA ASP A 212 12.50 5.61 10.52
C ASP A 212 13.39 5.27 11.73
N LYS A 213 14.41 6.08 12.03
CA LYS A 213 15.26 5.91 13.22
C LYS A 213 14.65 6.55 14.48
N ILE A 214 13.59 7.35 14.33
CA ILE A 214 12.95 8.05 15.44
C ILE A 214 11.99 7.09 16.14
N THR A 215 12.30 6.77 17.40
CA THR A 215 11.42 6.02 18.27
C THR A 215 10.77 6.97 19.28
N LEU A 216 9.44 6.99 19.31
CA LEU A 216 8.66 7.80 20.25
C LEU A 216 8.20 6.97 21.44
N ILE A 217 7.59 7.63 22.43
CA ILE A 217 7.02 6.99 23.61
C ILE A 217 5.49 7.10 23.60
N SER A 218 4.82 6.00 23.90
CA SER A 218 3.36 5.92 24.02
C SER A 218 2.88 6.54 25.34
N ALA A 219 1.56 6.69 25.50
CA ALA A 219 1.00 7.17 26.77
C ALA A 219 1.15 6.12 27.90
N SER A 220 1.22 4.83 27.54
CA SER A 220 1.51 3.73 28.46
C SER A 220 2.99 3.54 28.77
N GLY A 221 3.90 4.26 28.11
CA GLY A 221 5.34 4.13 28.29
C GLY A 221 6.00 3.06 27.41
N GLU A 222 5.31 2.61 26.37
CA GLU A 222 5.83 1.65 25.39
C GLU A 222 6.52 2.37 24.22
N PRO A 223 7.62 1.82 23.65
CA PRO A 223 8.24 2.36 22.44
C PRO A 223 7.30 2.32 21.23
N MET A 224 7.34 3.37 20.41
CA MET A 224 6.56 3.49 19.19
C MET A 224 7.48 3.67 17.98
N GLN A 225 7.24 2.89 16.93
CA GLN A 225 7.94 3.01 15.65
C GLN A 225 7.04 3.62 14.59
N ARG A 226 7.65 4.31 13.62
CA ARG A 226 6.91 4.88 12.49
C ARG A 226 6.39 3.75 11.59
N GLU A 227 5.16 3.89 11.11
CA GLU A 227 4.61 3.07 10.03
C GLU A 227 5.51 3.19 8.79
N SER A 228 5.99 2.06 8.27
CA SER A 228 7.08 2.10 7.28
C SER A 228 6.66 2.69 5.92
N ASP A 229 5.37 2.74 5.64
CA ASP A 229 4.80 3.23 4.39
C ASP A 229 5.05 4.73 4.14
N LEU A 230 4.97 5.10 2.87
CA LEU A 230 5.00 6.46 2.35
C LEU A 230 3.64 6.87 1.77
N ILE A 231 3.47 8.15 1.49
CA ILE A 231 2.38 8.72 0.68
C ILE A 231 2.78 8.73 -0.80
#